data_AF-X1N4R5-F1
#
_entry.id   AF-X1N4R5-F1
#
_cell.length_a   1.000
_cell.length_b   1.000
_cell.length_c   1.000
_cell.angle_alpha   90.00
_cell.angle_beta   90.00
_cell.angle_gamma   90.00
#
_symmetry.space_group_name_H-M   'P 1'
#
loop_
_entity.id
_entity.type
_entity.pdbx_description
1 polymer ?
#
loop_
_entity_poly.entity_id
_entity_poly.type
_entity_poly.pdbx_seq_one_letter_code
_entity_poly.pdbx_strand_id
1 'polypeptide(L)'
;KSAMKIALAHDFLAFLGGAEKVLSRIHGIWPSSPIYVLFYNREKVKELFDDKKINIKTSLLQNIPFSKRFYRLLMPLMPNFIERFNLSNYDIVISSSTAYAKGVLTRPETLHICYCHTPTRYLWQDTHDYVRNLPYPDIIKKIIPFGLTYLRLWDGLASGRVDKFIANSRAVQDRIRKYYRKEADVIYPPVDTKSFKISQNTEDYFLLVGRMRHHKRVDLAIEAFNKLRLPLKIIGDGPDLPKFKRVANKNIEFLG
;
A
#
# COMPACT_ATOMS: atom_id res chain seq x y z
N LYS A 1 15.23 -15.07 30.84
CA LYS A 1 15.37 -14.74 29.40
C LYS A 1 14.86 -13.34 29.18
N SER A 2 15.61 -12.44 28.53
CA SER A 2 15.10 -11.11 28.19
C SER A 2 13.86 -11.25 27.29
N ALA A 3 12.88 -10.37 27.45
CA ALA A 3 11.72 -10.33 26.58
C ALA A 3 12.16 -10.03 25.12
N MET A 4 11.60 -10.77 24.17
CA MET A 4 11.87 -10.63 22.74
C MET A 4 11.45 -9.23 22.26
N LYS A 5 12.35 -8.54 21.55
CA LYS A 5 12.14 -7.18 21.04
C LYS A 5 11.70 -7.21 19.58
N ILE A 6 10.53 -6.65 19.32
CA ILE A 6 9.91 -6.64 18.00
C ILE A 6 9.80 -5.20 17.50
N ALA A 7 10.11 -4.99 16.21
CA ALA A 7 9.86 -3.74 15.51
C ALA A 7 8.94 -3.97 14.31
N LEU A 8 8.08 -3.00 14.04
CA LEU A 8 7.24 -2.99 12.86
C LEU A 8 7.78 -1.98 11.85
N ALA A 9 7.73 -2.31 10.56
CA ALA A 9 8.05 -1.39 9.48
C ALA A 9 6.87 -1.30 8.51
N HIS A 10 6.53 -0.10 8.05
CA HIS A 10 5.47 0.11 7.07
C HIS A 10 5.84 1.19 6.07
N ASP A 11 5.35 1.09 4.84
CA ASP A 11 5.82 1.98 3.76
C ASP A 11 5.51 3.45 4.13
N PHE A 12 4.24 3.75 4.36
CA PHE A 12 3.76 5.11 4.63
C PHE A 12 2.51 5.05 5.51
N LEU A 13 2.36 6.01 6.43
CA LEU A 13 1.10 6.28 7.12
C LEU A 13 0.51 7.60 6.61
N ALA A 14 0.15 7.63 5.32
CA ALA A 14 -0.31 8.83 4.64
C ALA A 14 -1.85 8.96 4.56
N PHE A 15 -2.56 7.83 4.55
CA PHE A 15 -4.02 7.72 4.51
C PHE A 15 -4.43 6.33 4.99
N LEU A 16 -5.66 6.15 5.46
CA LEU A 16 -6.16 4.83 5.81
C LEU A 16 -6.54 4.03 4.57
N GLY A 17 -5.99 2.82 4.49
CA GLY A 17 -6.27 1.83 3.45
C GLY A 17 -6.21 0.43 4.02
N GLY A 18 -6.24 -0.57 3.12
CA GLY A 18 -6.21 -1.97 3.52
C GLY A 18 -4.90 -2.35 4.22
N ALA A 19 -3.77 -1.83 3.75
CA ALA A 19 -2.46 -2.15 4.30
C ALA A 19 -2.28 -1.58 5.72
N GLU A 20 -2.79 -0.38 5.96
CA GLU A 20 -2.80 0.30 7.24
C GLU A 20 -3.74 -0.39 8.23
N LYS A 21 -4.91 -0.86 7.78
CA LYS A 21 -5.81 -1.70 8.60
C LYS A 21 -5.14 -3.00 9.05
N VAL A 22 -4.41 -3.67 8.15
CA VAL A 22 -3.65 -4.87 8.51
C VAL A 22 -2.52 -4.54 9.49
N LEU A 23 -1.77 -3.46 9.25
CA LEU A 23 -0.73 -3.01 10.17
C LEU A 23 -1.29 -2.75 11.58
N SER A 24 -2.46 -2.14 11.68
CA SER A 24 -3.12 -1.89 12.97
C SER A 24 -3.41 -3.19 13.72
N ARG A 25 -3.82 -4.25 13.01
CA ARG A 25 -4.03 -5.59 13.60
C ARG A 25 -2.72 -6.25 14.01
N ILE A 26 -1.66 -6.12 13.21
CA ILE A 26 -0.32 -6.62 13.58
C ILE A 26 0.20 -5.89 14.84
N HIS A 27 0.09 -4.57 14.89
CA HIS A 27 0.46 -3.78 16.06
C HIS A 27 -0.36 -4.13 17.31
N GLY A 28 -1.64 -4.47 17.15
CA GLY A 28 -2.48 -4.94 18.25
C GLY A 28 -1.97 -6.21 18.94
N ILE A 29 -1.18 -7.05 18.24
CA ILE A 29 -0.56 -8.25 18.83
C ILE A 29 0.65 -7.85 19.71
N TRP A 30 1.40 -6.83 19.30
CA TRP A 30 2.55 -6.31 20.05
C TRP A 30 2.47 -4.79 20.25
N PRO A 31 1.62 -4.30 21.16
CA PRO A 31 1.33 -2.86 21.29
C PRO A 31 2.52 -2.00 21.74
N SER A 32 3.56 -2.61 22.28
CA SER A 32 4.81 -1.93 22.68
C SER A 32 5.82 -1.77 21.53
N SER A 33 5.58 -2.43 20.38
CA SER A 33 6.51 -2.42 19.26
C SER A 33 6.46 -1.08 18.52
N PRO A 34 7.61 -0.41 18.30
CA PRO A 34 7.62 0.81 17.50
C PRO A 34 7.32 0.51 16.03
N ILE A 35 6.72 1.49 15.37
CA ILE A 35 6.38 1.44 13.94
C ILE A 35 7.27 2.42 13.17
N TYR A 36 8.14 1.90 12.32
CA TYR A 36 9.03 2.67 11.45
C TYR A 36 8.37 2.93 10.09
N VAL A 37 8.30 4.20 9.67
CA VAL A 37 7.62 4.61 8.43
C VAL A 37 8.38 5.70 7.68
N LEU A 38 8.37 5.66 6.35
CA LEU A 38 9.03 6.73 5.56
C LEU A 38 8.36 8.09 5.80
N PHE A 39 7.04 8.10 5.89
CA PHE A 39 6.22 9.31 6.03
C PHE A 39 4.99 9.04 6.90
N TYR A 40 4.60 10.03 7.69
CA TYR A 40 3.44 9.99 8.58
C TYR A 40 2.61 11.27 8.46
N ASN A 41 1.31 11.10 8.22
CA ASN A 41 0.30 12.15 8.24
C ASN A 41 -0.77 11.83 9.27
N ARG A 42 -0.50 12.24 10.52
CA ARG A 42 -1.34 12.00 11.68
C ARG A 42 -2.83 12.28 11.44
N GLU A 43 -3.18 13.44 10.90
CA GLU A 43 -4.59 13.82 10.68
C GLU A 43 -5.35 12.83 9.81
N LYS A 44 -4.68 12.22 8.83
CA LYS A 44 -5.31 11.28 7.89
C LYS A 44 -5.41 9.84 8.40
N VAL A 45 -4.73 9.52 9.50
CA VAL A 45 -4.67 8.14 10.03
C VAL A 45 -4.98 8.03 11.52
N LYS A 46 -5.29 9.15 12.19
CA LYS A 46 -5.52 9.25 13.65
C LYS A 46 -6.53 8.26 14.22
N GLU A 47 -7.48 7.79 13.42
CA GLU A 47 -8.46 6.77 13.82
C GLU A 47 -7.80 5.46 14.25
N LEU A 48 -6.74 5.03 13.55
CA LEU A 48 -6.02 3.79 13.84
C LEU A 48 -4.60 4.02 14.40
N PHE A 49 -4.02 5.18 14.10
CA PHE A 49 -2.63 5.49 14.41
C PHE A 49 -2.52 6.88 15.04
N ASP A 50 -2.63 6.94 16.37
CA ASP A 50 -2.31 8.13 17.16
C ASP A 50 -0.96 7.94 17.86
N ASP A 51 0.00 8.79 17.50
CA ASP A 51 1.39 8.72 18.00
C ASP A 51 1.53 9.04 19.49
N LYS A 52 0.54 9.71 20.09
CA LYS A 52 0.47 9.88 21.56
C LYS A 52 0.28 8.54 22.28
N LYS A 53 -0.19 7.51 21.55
CA LYS A 53 -0.44 6.16 22.06
C LYS A 53 0.50 5.13 21.44
N ILE A 54 1.04 5.40 20.26
CA ILE A 54 1.82 4.47 19.44
C ILE A 54 3.19 5.08 19.15
N ASN A 55 4.26 4.33 19.39
CA ASN A 55 5.62 4.79 19.12
C ASN A 55 5.92 4.76 17.61
N ILE A 56 5.52 5.81 16.89
CA ILE A 56 5.75 5.96 15.44
C ILE A 56 7.07 6.69 15.20
N LYS A 57 7.96 6.08 14.44
CA LYS A 57 9.27 6.62 14.07
C LYS A 57 9.32 6.91 12.57
N THR A 58 9.41 8.19 12.22
CA THR A 58 9.47 8.64 10.82
C THR A 58 10.90 8.72 10.30
N SER A 59 11.09 8.55 8.99
CA SER A 59 12.37 8.82 8.34
C SER A 59 12.65 10.33 8.21
N LEU A 60 13.90 10.69 7.92
CA LEU A 60 14.31 12.08 7.67
C LEU A 60 13.60 12.72 6.46
N LEU A 61 13.04 11.90 5.55
CA LEU A 61 12.22 12.36 4.44
C LEU A 61 11.05 13.25 4.89
N GLN A 62 10.50 12.98 6.08
CA GLN A 62 9.41 13.76 6.67
C GLN A 62 9.74 15.26 6.76
N ASN A 63 11.03 15.58 6.95
CA ASN A 63 11.51 16.94 7.18
C ASN A 63 11.86 17.67 5.87
N ILE A 64 11.85 17.00 4.72
CA ILE A 64 12.14 17.64 3.43
C ILE A 64 10.97 18.58 3.06
N PRO A 65 11.23 19.88 2.81
CA PRO A 65 10.21 20.82 2.37
C PRO A 65 9.49 20.32 1.11
N PHE A 66 8.16 20.48 1.07
CA PHE A 66 7.32 20.05 -0.04
C PHE A 66 7.37 18.54 -0.39
N SER A 67 7.93 17.69 0.47
CA SER A 67 7.98 16.23 0.27
C SER A 67 6.60 15.64 -0.03
N LYS A 68 5.54 16.17 0.61
CA LYS A 68 4.14 15.79 0.36
C LYS A 68 3.67 16.09 -1.06
N ARG A 69 4.15 17.19 -1.66
CA ARG A 69 3.79 17.63 -3.02
C ARG A 69 4.56 16.84 -4.08
N PHE A 70 5.83 16.56 -3.83
CA PHE A 70 6.75 15.94 -4.80
C PHE A 70 7.10 14.48 -4.50
N TYR A 71 6.33 13.80 -3.64
CA TYR A 71 6.65 12.43 -3.18
C TYR A 71 6.92 11.44 -4.32
N ARG A 72 6.26 11.60 -5.48
CA ARG A 72 6.46 10.77 -6.67
C ARG A 72 7.84 10.98 -7.31
N LEU A 73 8.34 12.21 -7.32
CA LEU A 73 9.67 12.54 -7.82
C LEU A 73 10.74 12.10 -6.82
N LEU A 74 10.41 12.06 -5.53
CA LEU A 74 11.31 11.59 -4.48
C LEU A 74 11.38 10.05 -4.38
N MET A 75 10.56 9.30 -5.14
CA MET A 75 10.53 7.84 -5.07
C MET A 75 11.90 7.17 -5.21
N PRO A 76 12.79 7.56 -6.16
CA PRO A 76 14.11 6.96 -6.29
C PRO A 76 15.01 7.17 -5.06
N LEU A 77 14.69 8.15 -4.20
CA LEU A 77 15.46 8.42 -2.98
C LEU A 77 14.96 7.62 -1.77
N MET A 78 13.72 7.10 -1.80
CA MET A 78 13.09 6.37 -0.70
C MET A 78 13.92 5.18 -0.18
N PRO A 79 14.60 4.37 -1.04
CA PRO A 79 15.56 3.35 -0.59
C PRO A 79 16.55 3.84 0.46
N ASN A 80 17.15 5.01 0.23
CA ASN A 80 18.16 5.58 1.12
C ASN A 80 17.59 5.98 2.48
N PHE A 81 16.29 6.24 2.58
CA PHE A 81 15.63 6.60 3.83
C PHE A 81 15.15 5.37 4.60
N ILE A 82 14.63 4.36 3.91
CA ILE A 82 14.13 3.14 4.56
C ILE A 82 15.28 2.31 5.15
N GLU A 83 16.43 2.27 4.45
CA GLU A 83 17.61 1.54 4.90
C GLU A 83 18.35 2.20 6.07
N ARG A 84 18.09 3.50 6.33
CA ARG A 84 18.70 4.25 7.44
C ARG A 84 18.07 3.96 8.81
N PHE A 85 16.96 3.25 8.86
CA PHE A 85 16.37 2.89 10.14
C PHE A 85 17.29 1.93 10.90
N ASN A 86 17.71 2.34 12.09
CA ASN A 86 18.49 1.47 12.96
C ASN A 86 17.56 0.46 13.66
N LEU A 87 17.60 -0.78 13.17
CA LEU A 87 16.83 -1.91 13.70
C LEU A 87 17.72 -2.95 14.42
N SER A 88 18.95 -2.57 14.75
CA SER A 88 19.96 -3.48 15.27
C SER A 88 19.68 -4.05 16.67
N ASN A 89 18.76 -3.44 17.41
CA ASN A 89 18.39 -3.83 18.77
C ASN A 89 17.12 -4.71 18.84
N TYR A 90 16.63 -5.21 17.70
CA TYR A 90 15.43 -6.03 17.62
C TYR A 90 15.76 -7.47 17.21
N ASP A 91 15.10 -8.42 17.86
CA ASP A 91 15.21 -9.84 17.55
C ASP A 91 14.37 -10.20 16.33
N ILE A 92 13.24 -9.51 16.14
CA ILE A 92 12.32 -9.70 15.01
C ILE A 92 11.92 -8.34 14.43
N VAL A 93 11.91 -8.27 13.09
CA VAL A 93 11.33 -7.16 12.33
C VAL A 93 10.18 -7.68 11.47
N ILE A 94 9.00 -7.09 11.64
CA ILE A 94 7.83 -7.40 10.81
C ILE A 94 7.56 -6.20 9.90
N SER A 95 7.79 -6.37 8.61
CA SER A 95 7.46 -5.36 7.61
C SER A 95 6.08 -5.64 6.98
N SER A 96 5.23 -4.61 6.95
CA SER A 96 3.96 -4.61 6.20
C SER A 96 4.17 -3.75 4.96
N SER A 97 4.33 -4.37 3.78
CA SER A 97 4.86 -3.65 2.62
C SER A 97 4.11 -3.93 1.30
N THR A 98 3.97 -2.86 0.53
CA THR A 98 3.63 -2.81 -0.90
C THR A 98 4.79 -2.30 -1.75
N ALA A 99 5.81 -1.68 -1.13
CA ALA A 99 6.90 -1.01 -1.82
C ALA A 99 8.24 -1.05 -1.06
N TYR A 100 8.40 -0.28 0.03
CA TYR A 100 9.72 0.06 0.56
C TYR A 100 10.07 -0.63 1.88
N ALA A 101 9.12 -0.83 2.79
CA ALA A 101 9.35 -1.33 4.15
C ALA A 101 9.99 -2.72 4.20
N LYS A 102 9.82 -3.55 3.17
CA LYS A 102 10.57 -4.82 3.03
C LYS A 102 12.08 -4.63 2.83
N GLY A 103 12.53 -3.42 2.53
CA GLY A 103 13.92 -3.09 2.26
C GLY A 103 14.70 -2.59 3.46
N VAL A 104 14.10 -2.55 4.65
CA VAL A 104 14.84 -2.26 5.90
C VAL A 104 16.05 -3.19 6.05
N LEU A 105 17.09 -2.70 6.72
CA LEU A 105 18.29 -3.49 6.98
C LEU A 105 18.22 -4.10 8.38
N THR A 106 18.46 -5.40 8.43
CA THR A 106 18.50 -6.20 9.66
C THR A 106 19.87 -6.83 9.82
N ARG A 107 20.22 -7.21 11.06
CA ARG A 107 21.42 -8.00 11.32
C ARG A 107 21.19 -9.47 10.93
N PRO A 108 22.24 -10.27 10.69
CA PRO A 108 22.09 -11.70 10.37
C PRO A 108 21.27 -12.50 11.40
N GLU A 109 21.29 -12.09 12.66
CA GLU A 109 20.58 -12.76 13.76
C GLU A 109 19.12 -12.30 13.90
N THR A 110 18.75 -11.18 13.26
CA THR A 110 17.40 -10.61 13.33
C THR A 110 16.50 -11.26 12.29
N LEU A 111 15.43 -11.93 12.74
CA LEU A 111 14.44 -12.51 11.84
C LEU A 111 13.60 -11.42 11.17
N HIS A 112 13.65 -11.34 9.85
CA HIS A 112 12.86 -10.41 9.05
C HIS A 112 11.70 -11.11 8.34
N ILE A 113 10.48 -10.82 8.80
CA ILE A 113 9.24 -11.28 8.19
C ILE A 113 8.60 -10.13 7.40
N CYS A 114 8.24 -10.37 6.15
CA CYS A 114 7.50 -9.40 5.33
C CYS A 114 6.08 -9.90 5.05
N TYR A 115 5.09 -9.26 5.69
CA TYR A 115 3.71 -9.30 5.22
C TYR A 115 3.58 -8.45 3.95
N CYS A 116 3.70 -9.11 2.80
CA CYS A 116 3.70 -8.49 1.49
C CYS A 116 2.26 -8.40 0.95
N HIS A 117 1.77 -7.17 0.81
CA HIS A 117 0.44 -6.90 0.24
C HIS A 117 0.41 -7.10 -1.28
N THR A 118 1.56 -6.88 -1.92
CA THR A 118 1.87 -7.21 -3.31
C THR A 118 3.33 -6.82 -3.55
N PRO A 119 4.08 -7.54 -4.40
CA PRO A 119 5.28 -6.99 -5.01
C PRO A 119 4.97 -5.66 -5.68
N THR A 120 5.96 -4.77 -5.73
CA THR A 120 5.79 -3.36 -6.11
C THR A 120 5.28 -3.22 -7.54
N ARG A 121 3.95 -3.11 -7.72
CA ARG A 121 3.28 -3.28 -9.03
C ARG A 121 3.80 -2.34 -10.11
N TYR A 122 4.02 -1.07 -9.78
CA TYR A 122 4.50 -0.07 -10.75
C TYR A 122 5.96 -0.33 -11.21
N LEU A 123 6.70 -1.19 -10.53
CA LEU A 123 8.04 -1.63 -10.95
C LEU A 123 7.98 -2.88 -11.83
N TRP A 124 7.07 -3.81 -11.55
CA TRP A 124 7.11 -5.16 -12.14
C TRP A 124 6.00 -5.50 -13.12
N GLN A 125 4.78 -5.04 -12.86
CA GLN A 125 3.59 -5.45 -13.60
C GLN A 125 3.04 -4.31 -14.46
N ASP A 126 2.90 -3.13 -13.87
CA ASP A 126 2.11 -2.03 -14.43
C ASP A 126 3.01 -0.85 -14.83
N THR A 127 4.31 -1.06 -15.10
CA THR A 127 5.29 0.04 -15.29
C THR A 127 4.92 1.01 -16.40
N HIS A 128 4.59 0.49 -17.58
CA HIS A 128 4.27 1.33 -18.74
C HIS A 128 2.98 2.13 -18.50
N ASP A 129 1.95 1.49 -17.95
CA ASP A 129 0.68 2.14 -17.64
C ASP A 129 0.82 3.15 -16.49
N TYR A 130 1.65 2.85 -15.50
CA TYR A 130 1.99 3.76 -14.43
C TYR A 130 2.59 5.05 -14.98
N VAL A 131 3.65 4.96 -15.80
CA VAL A 131 4.34 6.14 -16.36
C VAL A 131 3.41 6.94 -17.27
N ARG A 132 2.64 6.28 -18.14
CA ARG A 132 1.72 6.93 -19.08
C ARG A 132 0.69 7.80 -18.37
N ASN A 133 0.15 7.30 -17.25
CA ASN A 133 -0.91 7.95 -16.48
C ASN A 133 -0.41 8.92 -15.41
N LEU A 134 0.90 9.21 -15.35
CA LEU A 134 1.39 10.25 -14.45
C LEU A 134 0.95 11.65 -14.91
N PRO A 135 0.59 12.55 -13.97
CA PRO A 135 0.19 13.93 -14.27
C PRO A 135 1.43 14.82 -14.48
N TYR A 136 2.33 14.40 -15.36
CA TYR A 136 3.56 15.12 -15.70
C TYR A 136 3.66 15.32 -17.21
N PRO A 137 4.35 16.39 -17.68
CA PRO A 137 4.68 16.56 -19.09
C PRO A 137 5.50 15.39 -19.65
N ASP A 138 5.40 15.14 -20.95
CA ASP A 138 6.02 13.98 -21.60
C ASP A 138 7.55 13.97 -21.46
N ILE A 139 8.20 15.14 -21.40
CA ILE A 139 9.64 15.23 -21.17
C ILE A 139 10.06 14.62 -19.83
N ILE A 140 9.27 14.85 -18.77
CA ILE A 140 9.52 14.26 -17.44
C ILE A 140 9.23 12.76 -17.48
N LYS A 141 8.15 12.35 -18.17
CA LYS A 141 7.80 10.93 -18.34
C LYS A 141 8.88 10.12 -19.06
N LYS A 142 9.67 10.73 -19.95
CA LYS A 142 10.83 10.08 -20.60
C LYS A 142 11.97 9.78 -19.63
N ILE A 143 12.11 10.55 -18.54
CA ILE A 143 13.20 10.40 -17.56
C ILE A 143 12.82 9.42 -16.43
N ILE A 144 11.54 9.36 -16.05
CA ILE A 144 11.05 8.50 -14.97
C ILE A 144 11.46 7.01 -15.10
N PRO A 145 11.43 6.37 -16.28
CA PRO A 145 11.84 4.97 -16.45
C PRO A 145 13.26 4.63 -15.95
N PHE A 146 14.21 5.57 -16.02
CA PHE A 146 15.56 5.37 -15.49
C PHE A 146 15.53 5.18 -13.97
N GLY A 147 14.81 6.06 -13.27
CA GLY A 147 14.60 5.94 -11.82
C GLY A 147 13.81 4.67 -11.45
N LEU A 148 12.82 4.27 -12.24
CA LEU A 148 12.08 3.03 -12.01
C LEU A 148 12.96 1.78 -12.23
N THR A 149 13.92 1.83 -13.14
CA THR A 149 14.86 0.72 -13.35
C THR A 149 15.80 0.55 -12.16
N TYR A 150 16.37 1.65 -11.65
CA TYR A 150 17.11 1.65 -10.38
C TYR A 150 16.26 1.07 -9.24
N LEU A 151 15.03 1.56 -9.07
CA LEU A 151 14.12 1.08 -8.04
C LEU A 151 13.79 -0.40 -8.21
N ARG A 152 13.63 -0.91 -9.43
CA ARG A 152 13.36 -2.34 -9.69
C ARG A 152 14.53 -3.21 -9.26
N LEU A 153 15.76 -2.79 -9.55
CA LEU A 153 16.97 -3.50 -9.10
C LEU A 153 17.06 -3.50 -7.58
N TRP A 154 16.87 -2.33 -6.95
CA TRP A 154 16.83 -2.22 -5.51
C TRP A 154 15.72 -3.09 -4.89
N ASP A 155 14.52 -3.08 -5.45
CA ASP A 155 13.35 -3.83 -4.97
C ASP A 155 13.60 -5.34 -4.99
N GLY A 156 14.25 -5.83 -6.04
CA GLY A 156 14.71 -7.22 -6.13
C GLY A 156 15.76 -7.57 -5.08
N LEU A 157 16.81 -6.75 -4.94
CA LEU A 157 17.86 -6.95 -3.94
C LEU A 157 17.31 -6.89 -2.50
N ALA A 158 16.43 -5.93 -2.21
CA ALA A 158 15.74 -5.78 -0.95
C ALA A 158 14.90 -7.01 -0.61
N SER A 159 14.17 -7.55 -1.59
CA SER A 159 13.39 -8.78 -1.39
C SER A 159 14.26 -10.01 -1.07
N GLY A 160 15.51 -10.02 -1.54
CA GLY A 160 16.48 -11.07 -1.25
C GLY A 160 16.83 -11.19 0.24
N ARG A 161 16.79 -10.07 0.97
CA ARG A 161 17.15 -9.95 2.40
C ARG A 161 16.04 -10.37 3.35
N VAL A 162 14.82 -10.57 2.86
CA VAL A 162 13.70 -11.04 3.68
C VAL A 162 13.84 -12.55 3.91
N ASP A 163 13.72 -12.97 5.17
CA ASP A 163 13.79 -14.38 5.57
C ASP A 163 12.49 -15.13 5.25
N LYS A 164 11.35 -14.51 5.56
CA LYS A 164 10.02 -15.09 5.35
C LYS A 164 9.05 -14.08 4.75
N PHE A 165 8.42 -14.47 3.66
CA PHE A 165 7.30 -13.73 3.10
C PHE A 165 5.97 -14.33 3.56
N ILE A 166 5.03 -13.44 3.89
CA ILE A 166 3.62 -13.75 4.06
C ILE A 166 2.86 -13.01 2.96
N ALA A 167 2.09 -13.73 2.16
CA ALA A 167 1.22 -13.19 1.14
C ALA A 167 -0.21 -13.05 1.69
N ASN A 168 -0.87 -11.94 1.35
CA ASN A 168 -2.27 -11.73 1.72
C ASN A 168 -3.28 -12.57 0.90
N SER A 169 -2.81 -13.28 -0.13
CA SER A 169 -3.62 -14.07 -1.06
C SER A 169 -2.74 -14.96 -1.93
N ARG A 170 -3.32 -16.01 -2.54
CA ARG A 170 -2.62 -16.85 -3.53
C ARG A 170 -2.12 -16.06 -4.75
N ALA A 171 -2.91 -15.09 -5.23
CA ALA A 171 -2.50 -14.25 -6.34
C ALA A 171 -1.24 -13.41 -6.01
N VAL A 172 -1.09 -12.98 -4.75
CA VAL A 172 0.11 -12.28 -4.31
C VAL A 172 1.28 -13.24 -4.08
N GLN A 173 1.03 -14.44 -3.55
CA GLN A 173 2.01 -15.51 -3.45
C GLN A 173 2.66 -15.81 -4.81
N ASP A 174 1.84 -15.96 -5.88
CA ASP A 174 2.34 -16.16 -7.24
C ASP A 174 3.19 -14.99 -7.75
N ARG A 175 2.82 -13.75 -7.42
CA ARG A 175 3.63 -12.58 -7.77
C ARG A 175 4.96 -12.57 -7.01
N ILE A 176 4.98 -12.93 -5.73
CA ILE A 176 6.22 -13.02 -4.93
C ILE A 176 7.15 -14.07 -5.57
N ARG A 177 6.63 -15.26 -5.89
CA ARG A 177 7.37 -16.31 -6.58
C ARG A 177 7.90 -15.85 -7.95
N LYS A 178 7.08 -15.13 -8.73
CA LYS A 178 7.47 -14.62 -10.06
C LYS A 178 8.54 -13.52 -9.99
N TYR A 179 8.34 -12.50 -9.17
CA TYR A 179 9.17 -11.29 -9.21
C TYR A 179 10.33 -11.33 -8.20
N TYR A 180 10.12 -11.92 -7.02
CA TYR A 180 11.13 -11.99 -5.95
C TYR A 180 11.84 -13.34 -5.88
N ARG A 181 11.37 -14.35 -6.63
CA ARG A 181 11.94 -15.71 -6.64
C ARG A 181 12.01 -16.31 -5.23
N LYS A 182 10.98 -16.04 -4.44
CA LYS A 182 10.84 -16.46 -3.04
C LYS A 182 9.50 -17.16 -2.85
N GLU A 183 9.48 -18.10 -1.91
CA GLU A 183 8.24 -18.70 -1.42
C GLU A 183 7.60 -17.81 -0.35
N ALA A 184 6.27 -17.92 -0.22
CA ALA A 184 5.52 -17.18 0.78
C ALA A 184 4.39 -18.03 1.34
N ASP A 185 4.15 -17.93 2.65
CA ASP A 185 2.96 -18.50 3.27
C ASP A 185 1.75 -17.60 3.00
N VAL A 186 0.55 -18.17 2.87
CA VAL A 186 -0.66 -17.37 2.69
C VAL A 186 -1.38 -17.20 4.01
N ILE A 187 -1.41 -15.96 4.50
CA ILE A 187 -2.23 -15.57 5.65
C ILE A 187 -3.12 -14.42 5.18
N TYR A 188 -4.43 -14.69 5.12
CA TYR A 188 -5.40 -13.70 4.65
C TYR A 188 -5.52 -12.53 5.63
N PRO A 189 -5.74 -11.31 5.13
CA PRO A 189 -5.96 -10.16 5.99
C PRO A 189 -7.25 -10.35 6.81
N PRO A 190 -7.25 -10.00 8.11
CA PRO A 190 -8.44 -10.14 8.93
C PRO A 190 -9.55 -9.20 8.44
N VAL A 191 -10.80 -9.69 8.48
CA VAL A 191 -12.00 -8.93 8.15
C VAL A 191 -12.85 -8.81 9.41
N ASP A 192 -13.43 -7.63 9.64
CA ASP A 192 -14.38 -7.44 10.72
C ASP A 192 -15.75 -7.99 10.32
N THR A 193 -16.02 -9.24 10.69
CA THR A 193 -17.28 -9.91 10.39
C THR A 193 -18.46 -9.42 11.24
N LYS A 194 -18.21 -8.72 12.35
CA LYS A 194 -19.28 -8.23 13.23
C LYS A 194 -19.92 -6.95 12.71
N SER A 195 -19.18 -6.18 11.91
CA SER A 195 -19.69 -4.96 11.27
C SER A 195 -20.64 -5.23 10.10
N PHE A 196 -20.74 -6.48 9.62
CA PHE A 196 -21.61 -6.85 8.51
C PHE A 196 -22.67 -7.86 8.96
N LYS A 197 -23.92 -7.62 8.54
CA LYS A 197 -25.04 -8.55 8.74
C LYS A 197 -25.69 -8.82 7.40
N ILE A 198 -26.16 -10.05 7.22
CA ILE A 198 -26.95 -10.41 6.04
C ILE A 198 -28.28 -9.65 6.15
N SER A 199 -28.60 -8.85 5.13
CA SER A 199 -29.88 -8.16 5.03
C SER A 199 -30.96 -9.14 4.60
N GLN A 200 -32.16 -9.03 5.20
CA GLN A 200 -33.35 -9.75 4.73
C GLN A 200 -33.98 -9.07 3.51
N ASN A 201 -33.63 -7.80 3.27
CA ASN A 201 -34.12 -7.02 2.14
C ASN A 201 -32.97 -6.77 1.16
N THR A 202 -33.21 -7.03 -0.11
CA THR A 202 -32.30 -6.66 -1.21
C THR A 202 -32.93 -5.51 -1.98
N GLU A 203 -32.17 -4.45 -2.21
CA GLU A 203 -32.60 -3.32 -3.04
C GLU A 203 -32.15 -3.52 -4.50
N ASP A 204 -32.86 -2.91 -5.44
CA ASP A 204 -32.64 -3.05 -6.89
C ASP A 204 -31.52 -2.15 -7.41
N TYR A 205 -30.29 -2.35 -6.93
CA TYR A 205 -29.10 -1.68 -7.47
C TYR A 205 -27.84 -2.54 -7.34
N PHE A 206 -26.85 -2.23 -8.17
CA PHE A 206 -25.51 -2.78 -8.07
C PHE A 206 -24.60 -1.83 -7.30
N LEU A 207 -23.64 -2.37 -6.54
CA LEU A 207 -22.74 -1.58 -5.70
C LEU A 207 -21.28 -1.75 -6.13
N LEU A 208 -20.59 -0.62 -6.34
CA LEU A 208 -19.14 -0.59 -6.53
C LEU A 208 -18.50 0.25 -5.41
N VAL A 209 -17.63 -0.36 -4.61
CA VAL A 209 -16.89 0.33 -3.54
C VAL A 209 -15.39 0.32 -3.85
N GLY A 210 -14.77 1.49 -3.95
CA GLY A 210 -13.32 1.57 -4.16
C GLY A 210 -12.80 2.98 -4.42
N ARG A 211 -11.47 3.14 -4.34
CA ARG A 211 -10.81 4.41 -4.70
C ARG A 211 -10.91 4.64 -6.21
N MET A 212 -11.25 5.86 -6.63
CA MET A 212 -11.33 6.27 -8.04
C MET A 212 -9.93 6.50 -8.61
N ARG A 213 -9.28 5.39 -8.97
CA ARG A 213 -7.95 5.33 -9.56
C ARG A 213 -8.01 4.46 -10.80
N HIS A 214 -7.26 4.84 -11.82
CA HIS A 214 -7.18 4.15 -13.09
C HIS A 214 -7.06 2.62 -12.98
N HIS A 215 -6.16 2.11 -12.12
CA HIS A 215 -5.95 0.67 -11.94
C HIS A 215 -7.15 -0.11 -11.35
N LYS A 216 -8.15 0.58 -10.78
CA LYS A 216 -9.39 -0.03 -10.28
C LYS A 216 -10.43 -0.26 -11.35
N ARG A 217 -10.19 0.24 -12.58
CA ARG A 217 -11.01 0.03 -13.76
C ARG A 217 -12.50 0.36 -13.58
N VAL A 218 -12.80 1.42 -12.81
CA VAL A 218 -14.18 1.92 -12.61
C VAL A 218 -14.79 2.40 -13.94
N ASP A 219 -13.96 2.82 -14.89
CA ASP A 219 -14.34 3.11 -16.28
C ASP A 219 -15.10 1.96 -16.93
N LEU A 220 -14.66 0.71 -16.74
CA LEU A 220 -15.32 -0.46 -17.33
C LEU A 220 -16.72 -0.70 -16.75
N ALA A 221 -16.86 -0.52 -15.43
CA ALA A 221 -18.16 -0.62 -14.79
C ALA A 221 -19.11 0.46 -15.32
N ILE A 222 -18.65 1.71 -15.41
CA ILE A 222 -19.47 2.81 -15.94
C ILE A 222 -19.88 2.53 -17.40
N GLU A 223 -18.94 2.08 -18.25
CA GLU A 223 -19.25 1.75 -19.64
C GLU A 223 -20.31 0.64 -19.75
N ALA A 224 -20.17 -0.43 -18.96
CA ALA A 224 -21.12 -1.52 -18.94
C ALA A 224 -22.51 -1.05 -18.48
N PHE A 225 -22.58 -0.30 -17.38
CA PHE A 225 -23.85 0.16 -16.82
C PHE A 225 -24.51 1.28 -17.63
N ASN A 226 -23.74 2.06 -18.40
CA ASN A 226 -24.29 2.96 -19.40
C ASN A 226 -25.04 2.20 -20.51
N LYS A 227 -24.54 1.03 -20.93
CA LYS A 227 -25.19 0.17 -21.93
C LYS A 227 -26.38 -0.59 -21.36
N LEU A 228 -26.21 -1.17 -20.16
CA LEU A 228 -27.24 -1.98 -19.50
C LEU A 228 -28.42 -1.16 -18.97
N ARG A 229 -28.21 0.12 -18.65
CA ARG A 229 -29.19 1.02 -18.04
C ARG A 229 -29.75 0.54 -16.69
N LEU A 230 -29.03 -0.36 -16.02
CA LEU A 230 -29.36 -0.83 -14.66
C LEU A 230 -28.85 0.14 -13.59
N PRO A 231 -29.46 0.22 -12.40
CA PRO A 231 -29.00 1.12 -11.34
C PRO A 231 -27.63 0.70 -10.77
N LEU A 232 -26.69 1.63 -10.69
CA LEU A 232 -25.36 1.42 -10.10
C LEU A 232 -25.05 2.52 -9.09
N LYS A 233 -24.75 2.14 -7.85
CA LYS A 233 -24.24 3.04 -6.82
C LYS A 233 -22.73 2.87 -6.69
N ILE A 234 -22.00 3.96 -6.75
CA ILE A 234 -20.54 4.00 -6.68
C ILE A 234 -20.11 4.75 -5.41
N ILE A 235 -19.37 4.08 -4.52
CA ILE A 235 -18.83 4.63 -3.28
C ILE A 235 -17.31 4.74 -3.38
N GLY A 236 -16.79 5.94 -3.18
CA GLY A 236 -15.37 6.22 -2.97
C GLY A 236 -14.87 7.42 -3.76
N ASP A 237 -13.65 7.85 -3.45
CA ASP A 237 -13.05 9.07 -3.97
C ASP A 237 -11.69 8.81 -4.65
N GLY A 238 -11.22 9.75 -5.45
CA GLY A 238 -9.94 9.73 -6.12
C GLY A 238 -9.86 10.71 -7.31
N PRO A 239 -8.66 10.91 -7.86
CA PRO A 239 -8.43 11.90 -8.91
C PRO A 239 -9.23 11.67 -10.19
N ASP A 240 -9.69 10.44 -10.45
CA ASP A 240 -10.45 10.11 -11.66
C ASP A 240 -11.96 10.36 -11.49
N LEU A 241 -12.45 10.69 -10.28
CA LEU A 241 -13.87 10.91 -10.01
C LEU A 241 -14.51 11.98 -10.93
N PRO A 242 -13.90 13.18 -11.15
CA PRO A 242 -14.48 14.18 -12.04
C PRO A 242 -14.57 13.70 -13.51
N LYS A 243 -13.64 12.83 -13.94
CA LYS A 243 -13.71 12.21 -15.27
C LYS A 243 -14.87 11.22 -15.34
N PHE A 244 -15.05 10.39 -14.32
CA PHE A 244 -16.11 9.39 -14.26
C PHE A 244 -17.51 10.02 -14.19
N LYS A 245 -17.71 11.07 -13.39
CA LYS A 245 -18.98 11.81 -13.33
C LYS A 245 -19.42 12.38 -14.68
N ARG A 246 -18.48 12.79 -15.54
CA ARG A 246 -18.78 13.35 -16.87
C ARG A 246 -19.28 12.33 -17.89
N VAL A 247 -18.92 11.06 -17.74
CA VAL A 247 -19.24 10.00 -18.72
C VAL A 247 -20.34 9.05 -18.22
N ALA A 248 -20.80 9.21 -16.99
CA ALA A 248 -21.82 8.36 -16.39
C ALA A 248 -23.23 8.83 -16.75
N ASN A 249 -24.11 7.88 -17.07
CA ASN A 249 -25.53 8.13 -17.30
C ASN A 249 -26.31 8.30 -15.98
N LYS A 250 -27.57 8.76 -16.08
CA LYS A 250 -28.46 9.03 -14.93
C LYS A 250 -28.74 7.83 -14.03
N ASN A 251 -28.57 6.60 -14.53
CA ASN A 251 -28.72 5.37 -13.75
C ASN A 251 -27.52 5.06 -12.84
N ILE A 252 -26.45 5.85 -12.90
CA ILE A 252 -25.25 5.69 -12.10
C ILE A 252 -25.17 6.83 -11.08
N GLU A 253 -25.22 6.48 -9.81
CA GLU A 253 -25.17 7.41 -8.69
C GLU A 253 -23.81 7.35 -7.99
N PHE A 254 -23.22 8.52 -7.71
CA PHE A 254 -21.97 8.63 -6.95
C PHE A 254 -22.30 9.12 -5.54
N LEU A 255 -21.95 8.31 -4.54
CA LEU A 255 -22.24 8.55 -3.12
C LEU A 255 -21.05 9.16 -2.35
N GLY A 256 -20.04 9.66 -3.08
CA GLY A 256 -18.81 10.26 -2.59
C GLY A 256 -18.15 11.12 -3.66
#